data_AF-A0A919C430-F1
#
_entry.id   AF-A0A919C430-F1
#
_cell.length_a   1.000
_cell.length_b   1.000
_cell.length_c   1.000
_cell.angle_alpha   90.00
_cell.angle_beta   90.00
_cell.angle_gamma   90.00
#
_symmetry.space_group_name_H-M   'P 1'
#
loop_
_entity.id
_entity.type
_entity.pdbx_description
1 polymer ?
#
loop_
_entity_poly.entity_id
_entity_poly.type
_entity_poly.pdbx_seq_one_letter_code
_entity_poly.pdbx_strand_id
1 'polypeptide(L)' 'MVAFVPDEDPDLEPTVHIHSHDEHVIPYEIMCWFMEQVADQVERCRIAFEQDGREAVG' A
#
# COMPACT_ATOMS: atom_id res chain seq x y z
N MET A 1 -20.51 19.98 0.84
CA MET A 1 -20.14 18.57 1.04
C MET A 1 -19.11 18.54 2.14
N VAL A 2 -19.42 17.94 3.29
CA VAL A 2 -18.51 17.88 4.45
C VAL A 2 -18.01 16.45 4.52
N ALA A 3 -16.69 16.27 4.41
CA ALA A 3 -16.07 14.98 4.66
C ALA A 3 -15.98 14.80 6.18
N PHE A 4 -16.56 13.72 6.70
CA PHE A 4 -16.37 13.31 8.09
C PHE A 4 -14.98 12.69 8.19
N VAL A 5 -14.04 13.43 8.77
CA VAL A 5 -12.73 12.91 9.14
C VAL A 5 -12.88 12.41 10.58
N PRO A 6 -12.70 11.11 10.85
CA PRO A 6 -12.73 10.60 12.22
C PRO A 6 -11.67 11.30 13.07
N ASP A 7 -11.93 11.42 14.38
CA ASP A 7 -11.02 12.02 15.37
C ASP A 7 -9.87 11.04 15.67
N GLU A 8 -9.08 10.74 14.64
CA GLU A 8 -7.89 9.91 14.75
C GLU A 8 -6.82 10.73 15.47
N ASP A 9 -6.38 10.23 16.63
CA ASP A 9 -5.36 10.88 17.44
C ASP A 9 -4.04 10.97 16.64
N PRO A 10 -3.52 12.17 16.35
CA PRO A 10 -2.40 12.37 15.44
C PRO A 10 -1.06 11.88 16.01
N ASP A 11 -0.99 11.63 17.31
CA ASP A 11 0.20 11.10 17.99
C ASP A 11 0.22 9.56 17.98
N LEU A 12 -0.85 8.89 17.55
CA LEU A 12 -0.89 7.44 17.39
C LEU A 12 -0.15 7.02 16.12
N GLU A 13 0.70 6.00 16.26
CA GLU A 13 1.32 5.37 15.10
C GLU A 13 0.27 4.64 14.27
N PRO A 14 0.30 4.77 12.92
CA PRO A 14 -0.64 4.08 12.05
C PRO A 14 -0.47 2.56 12.20
N THR A 15 -1.50 1.92 12.73
CA THR A 15 -1.51 0.48 13.01
C THR A 15 -2.37 -0.25 12.00
N VAL A 16 -1.81 -1.27 11.34
CA VAL A 16 -2.55 -2.13 10.41
C VAL A 16 -2.86 -3.46 11.08
N HIS A 17 -4.15 -3.77 11.13
CA HIS A 17 -4.66 -5.03 11.65
C HIS A 17 -4.97 -5.98 10.49
N ILE A 18 -4.39 -7.17 10.49
CA ILE A 18 -4.77 -8.23 9.56
C ILE A 18 -5.71 -9.18 10.31
N HIS A 19 -6.99 -9.12 9.97
CA HIS A 19 -7.98 -10.04 10.51
C HIS A 19 -7.85 -11.41 9.83
N SER A 20 -6.96 -12.25 10.38
CA SER A 20 -6.95 -13.70 10.18
C SER A 20 -7.60 -14.38 11.39
N HIS A 21 -7.70 -15.71 11.37
CA HIS A 21 -8.21 -16.48 12.52
C HIS A 21 -7.43 -16.17 13.82
N ASP A 22 -6.16 -15.78 13.69
CA ASP A 22 -5.36 -15.16 14.73
C ASP A 22 -5.14 -13.68 14.34
N GLU A 23 -5.48 -12.76 15.24
CA GLU A 23 -5.26 -11.33 15.05
C GLU A 23 -3.77 -11.03 15.12
N HIS A 24 -3.20 -10.51 14.03
CA HIS A 24 -1.80 -10.10 13.97
C HIS A 24 -1.70 -8.58 13.85
N VAL A 25 -1.07 -7.96 14.85
CA VAL A 25 -0.65 -6.56 14.80
C VAL A 25 0.72 -6.51 14.14
N ILE A 26 0.82 -5.81 13.01
CA ILE A 26 2.08 -5.65 12.29
C ILE A 26 2.79 -4.39 12.79
N PRO A 27 4.04 -4.48 13.27
CA PRO A 27 4.81 -3.30 13.65
C PRO A 27 4.98 -2.32 12.48
N TYR A 28 4.96 -1.02 12.76
CA TYR A 28 5.03 0.03 11.75
C TYR A 28 6.29 -0.07 10.87
N GLU A 29 7.45 -0.40 11.45
CA GLU A 29 8.70 -0.59 10.70
C GLU A 29 8.59 -1.67 9.62
N ILE A 30 7.83 -2.74 9.89
CA ILE A 30 7.61 -3.83 8.95
C ILE A 30 6.67 -3.38 7.83
N MET A 31 5.66 -2.58 8.16
CA MET A 31 4.77 -1.96 7.18
C MET A 31 5.55 -1.05 6.23
N CYS A 32 6.42 -0.18 6.76
CA CYS A 32 7.27 0.70 5.96
C CYS A 32 8.15 -0.09 4.99
N TRP A 33 8.88 -1.07 5.50
CA TRP A 33 9.72 -1.94 4.68
C TRP A 33 8.91 -2.66 3.59
N PHE A 34 7.72 -3.17 3.93
CA PHE A 34 6.84 -3.84 2.96
C PHE A 34 6.37 -2.87 1.86
N MET A 35 5.99 -1.65 2.22
CA MET A 35 5.52 -0.64 1.27
C MET A 35 6.62 -0.21 0.30
N GLU A 36 7.89 -0.17 0.72
CA GLU A 36 9.03 0.07 -0.18
C GLU A 36 9.12 -1.01 -1.27
N GLN A 37 8.96 -2.28 -0.90
CA GLN A 37 8.96 -3.40 -1.84
C GLN A 37 7.75 -3.37 -2.78
N VAL A 38 6.58 -2.97 -2.27
CA VAL A 38 5.37 -2.78 -3.10
C VAL A 38 5.57 -1.67 -4.11
N ALA A 39 6.21 -0.56 -3.74
CA ALA A 39 6.48 0.55 -4.66
C ALA A 39 7.35 0.11 -5.85
N ASP A 40 8.41 -0.67 -5.59
CA ASP A 40 9.25 -1.24 -6.65
C ASP A 40 8.47 -2.20 -7.57
N GLN A 41 7.60 -3.04 -7.00
CA GLN A 41 6.75 -3.94 -7.77
C GLN A 41 5.72 -3.20 -8.62
N VAL A 42 5.11 -2.14 -8.10
CA VAL A 42 4.16 -1.29 -8.85
C VAL A 42 4.86 -0.63 -10.02
N GLU A 43 6.07 -0.12 -9.82
CA GLU A 43 6.84 0.50 -10.90
C GLU A 43 7.22 -0.51 -11.98
N ARG A 44 7.65 -1.73 -11.59
CA ARG A 44 7.91 -2.81 -12.54
C ARG A 44 6.66 -3.22 -13.33
N CYS A 45 5.52 -3.33 -12.66
CA CYS A 45 4.24 -3.58 -13.32
C CYS A 45 3.89 -2.46 -14.30
N ARG A 46 4.04 -1.19 -13.89
CA ARG A 46 3.78 -0.02 -14.73
C ARG A 46 4.60 -0.06 -16.01
N ILE A 47 5.91 -0.31 -15.91
CA ILE A 47 6.81 -0.44 -17.06
C ILE A 47 6.38 -1.59 -17.97
N ALA A 48 6.03 -2.75 -17.41
CA ALA A 48 5.55 -3.90 -18.18
C ALA A 48 4.26 -3.59 -18.94
N PHE A 49 3.29 -2.92 -18.31
CA PHE A 49 2.06 -2.47 -18.98
C PHE A 49 2.31 -1.42 -20.07
N GLU A 50 3.26 -0.50 -19.86
CA GLU A 50 3.66 0.49 -20.87
C GLU A 50 4.42 -0.13 -22.06
N GLN A 51 5.02 -1.30 -21.87
CA GLN A 51 5.67 -2.09 -22.93
C GLN A 51 4.63 -2.88 -23.73
N ASP A 52 3.74 -3.60 -23.05
CA ASP A 52 2.61 -4.32 -23.68
C ASP A 52 1.73 -3.39 -24.54
N GLY A 53 1.41 -2.19 -24.02
CA GLY A 53 0.66 -1.18 -24.78
C GLY A 53 1.42 -0.59 -25.98
N ARG A 54 2.76 -0.64 -25.99
CA ARG A 54 3.59 -0.24 -27.14
C ARG A 54 3.70 -1.34 -28.18
N GLU A 55 3.73 -2.60 -27.76
CA GLU A 55 3.76 -3.76 -28.66
C GLU A 55 2.39 -4.02 -29.31
N ALA A 56 1.28 -3.68 -28.65
CA ALA A 56 -0.07 -3.74 -29.21
C ALA A 56 -0.37 -2.65 -30.26
N VAL A 57 0.46 -1.60 -30.34
CA VAL A 57 0.39 -0.50 -31.33
C VAL A 57 1.65 -0.55 -32.20
N GLY A 58 2.00 -1.74 -32.69
CA GLY A 58 3.13 -2.01 -33.59
C GLY A 58 2.68 -2.65 -34.89
#